data_AF-A0A969GQ83-F1
#
_entry.id   AF-A0A969GQ83-F1
#
_cell.length_a   1.000
_cell.length_b   1.000
_cell.length_c   1.000
_cell.angle_alpha   90.00
_cell.angle_beta   90.00
_cell.angle_gamma   90.00
#
_symmetry.space_group_name_H-M   'P 1'
#
loop_
_entity.id
_entity.type
_entity.pdbx_description
1 polymer ?
#
loop_
_entity_poly.entity_id
_entity_poly.type
_entity_poly.pdbx_seq_one_letter_code
_entity_poly.pdbx_strand_id
1 'polypeptide(L)' 'TTYEIVETMDRAIDRAAELAQQLHAPIVLLSPACASFDQYQSFEHRGDHFRTLCLQRFTDERSSVI' A
#
# COMPACT_ATOMS: atom_id res chain seq x y z
N THR A 1 14.54 -10.61 12.39
CA THR A 1 13.50 -10.74 11.35
C THR A 1 13.10 -9.34 10.96
N THR A 2 13.30 -8.93 9.72
CA THR A 2 13.13 -7.52 9.32
C THR A 2 11.67 -7.28 8.95
N TYR A 3 10.88 -6.81 9.91
CA TYR A 3 9.51 -6.33 9.70
C TYR A 3 9.33 -5.01 10.43
N GLU A 4 8.36 -4.22 9.99
CA GLU A 4 8.01 -2.92 10.57
C GLU A 4 6.50 -2.88 10.80
N ILE A 5 6.05 -2.39 11.97
CA ILE A 5 4.63 -2.22 12.30
C ILE A 5 4.24 -0.78 12.00
N VAL A 6 3.27 -0.60 11.11
CA VAL A 6 2.82 0.72 10.60
C VAL A 6 1.36 1.03 10.90
N GLU A 7 0.66 0.11 11.58
CA GLU A 7 -0.70 0.23 12.17
C GLU A 7 -1.87 0.42 11.18
N THR A 8 -1.68 1.14 10.07
CA THR A 8 -2.73 1.52 9.12
C THR A 8 -2.28 1.28 7.67
N MET A 9 -3.25 1.13 6.76
CA MET A 9 -2.98 0.89 5.33
C MET A 9 -2.29 2.09 4.68
N ASP A 10 -2.71 3.31 5.01
CA ASP A 10 -2.14 4.57 4.50
C ASP A 10 -0.65 4.64 4.80
N ARG A 11 -0.27 4.46 6.08
CA ARG A 11 1.14 4.41 6.50
C ARG A 11 1.91 3.27 5.86
N ALA A 12 1.25 2.12 5.64
CA ALA A 12 1.87 1.00 4.95
C ALA A 12 2.20 1.32 3.49
N ILE A 13 1.32 2.04 2.79
CA ILE A 13 1.53 2.43 1.39
C ILE A 13 2.64 3.47 1.28
N ASP A 14 2.65 4.50 2.12
CA ASP A 14 3.72 5.50 2.13
C ASP A 14 5.08 4.85 2.41
N ARG A 15 5.13 4.00 3.45
CA ARG A 15 6.37 3.30 3.81
C ARG A 15 6.84 2.33 2.73
N ALA A 16 5.91 1.61 2.10
CA ALA A 16 6.23 0.71 1.00
C ALA A 16 6.75 1.47 -0.23
N ALA A 17 6.24 2.68 -0.52
CA ALA A 17 6.72 3.51 -1.60
C ALA A 17 8.18 3.95 -1.39
N GLU A 18 8.50 4.43 -0.19
CA GLU A 18 9.86 4.80 0.19
C GLU A 18 10.83 3.62 0.07
N LEU A 19 10.44 2.46 0.62
CA LEU A 19 11.25 1.26 0.58
C LEU A 19 11.42 0.72 -0.84
N ALA A 20 10.38 0.78 -1.67
CA ALA A 20 10.49 0.35 -3.06
C ALA A 20 11.51 1.18 -3.84
N GLN A 21 11.55 2.50 -3.62
CA GLN A 21 12.57 3.37 -4.20
C GLN A 21 13.98 3.04 -3.66
N GLN A 22 14.12 2.95 -2.33
CA GLN A 22 15.43 2.70 -1.68
C GLN A 22 16.03 1.34 -2.07
N LEU A 23 15.19 0.33 -2.19
CA LEU A 23 15.59 -1.04 -2.49
C LEU A 23 15.56 -1.36 -3.99
N HIS A 24 15.17 -0.40 -4.84
CA HIS A 24 14.93 -0.61 -6.27
C HIS A 24 13.97 -1.80 -6.53
N ALA A 25 12.95 -1.95 -5.68
CA ALA A 25 11.99 -3.02 -5.78
C ALA A 25 10.94 -2.68 -6.87
N PRO A 26 10.75 -3.54 -7.88
CA PRO A 26 9.81 -3.25 -8.97
C PRO A 26 8.35 -3.48 -8.58
N ILE A 27 8.08 -4.20 -7.49
CA ILE A 27 6.74 -4.65 -7.10
C ILE A 27 6.58 -4.54 -5.59
N VAL A 28 5.43 -4.00 -5.17
CA VAL A 28 4.90 -4.05 -3.80
C VAL A 28 3.64 -4.92 -3.81
N LEU A 29 3.55 -5.88 -2.87
CA LEU A 29 2.45 -6.83 -2.77
C LEU A 29 1.70 -6.67 -1.44
N LEU A 30 0.38 -6.50 -1.50
CA LEU A 30 -0.49 -6.64 -0.33
C LEU A 30 -0.83 -8.13 -0.10
N SER A 31 -0.26 -8.73 0.95
CA SER A 31 -0.53 -10.13 1.35
C SER A 31 -0.71 -10.25 2.87
N PRO A 32 -1.90 -9.94 3.41
CA PRO A 32 -2.11 -9.78 4.86
C PRO A 32 -2.19 -11.10 5.65
N ALA A 33 -2.18 -12.28 5.00
CA ALA A 33 -2.24 -13.63 5.59
C ALA A 33 -3.39 -13.91 6.60
N CYS A 34 -4.22 -12.92 6.93
CA CYS A 34 -5.24 -12.94 7.97
C CYS A 34 -6.60 -12.44 7.45
N ALA A 35 -7.67 -12.88 8.13
CA ALA A 35 -9.02 -12.38 7.94
C ALA A 35 -9.06 -10.86 8.19
N SER A 36 -9.95 -10.16 7.49
CA SER A 36 -9.98 -8.69 7.42
C SER A 36 -10.83 -8.01 8.49
N PHE A 37 -11.50 -8.77 9.34
CA PHE A 37 -12.56 -8.28 10.24
C PHE A 37 -12.07 -7.46 11.43
N ASP A 38 -10.77 -7.32 11.61
CA ASP A 38 -10.16 -6.46 12.62
C ASP A 38 -10.28 -4.96 12.29
N GLN A 39 -10.17 -4.59 11.01
CA GLN A 39 -10.27 -3.21 10.54
C GLN A 39 -11.24 -3.01 9.36
N TYR A 40 -11.74 -4.09 8.75
CA TYR A 40 -12.53 -4.03 7.52
C TYR A 40 -13.74 -4.96 7.55
N GLN A 41 -14.79 -4.57 6.85
CA GLN A 41 -16.03 -5.34 6.73
C GLN A 41 -15.86 -6.62 5.87
N SER A 42 -14.92 -6.64 4.93
CA SER A 42 -14.64 -7.80 4.08
C SER A 42 -13.24 -7.70 3.47
N PHE A 43 -12.79 -8.77 2.80
CA PHE A 43 -11.51 -8.77 2.10
C PHE A 43 -11.52 -7.84 0.88
N GLU A 44 -12.66 -7.71 0.21
CA GLU A 44 -12.88 -6.77 -0.88
C GLU A 44 -12.75 -5.33 -0.39
N HIS A 45 -13.39 -4.99 0.74
CA HIS A 45 -13.29 -3.64 1.30
C HIS A 45 -11.83 -3.27 1.61
N ARG A 46 -11.03 -4.20 2.14
CA ARG A 46 -9.59 -3.99 2.36
C ARG A 46 -8.82 -3.81 1.05
N GLY A 47 -9.13 -4.61 0.04
CA GLY A 47 -8.51 -4.52 -1.29
C GLY A 47 -8.85 -3.21 -2.02
N ASP A 48 -10.10 -2.78 -1.94
CA ASP A 48 -10.58 -1.52 -2.51
C ASP A 48 -9.95 -0.31 -1.82
N HIS A 49 -9.76 -0.38 -0.50
CA HIS A 49 -9.05 0.65 0.24
C HIS A 49 -7.59 0.78 -0.24
N PHE A 50 -6.87 -0.35 -0.32
CA PHE A 50 -5.51 -0.39 -0.86
C PHE A 50 -5.42 0.17 -2.28
N ARG A 51 -6.33 -0.27 -3.17
CA ARG A 51 -6.38 0.21 -4.57
C ARG A 51 -6.62 1.72 -4.63
N THR A 52 -7.53 2.23 -3.83
CA THR A 52 -7.87 3.66 -3.80
C THR A 52 -6.66 4.50 -3.40
N LEU A 53 -5.99 4.11 -2.31
CA LEU A 53 -4.79 4.78 -1.83
C LEU A 53 -3.63 4.73 -2.84
N CYS A 54 -3.40 3.57 -3.50
CA CYS A 54 -2.41 3.48 -4.56
C CYS A 54 -2.74 4.41 -5.75
N LEU A 55 -4.00 4.48 -6.17
CA LEU A 55 -4.41 5.36 -7.26
C LEU A 55 -4.22 6.83 -6.88
N GLN A 56 -4.64 7.22 -5.68
CA GLN A 56 -4.44 8.59 -5.19
C GLN A 56 -2.96 8.97 -5.11
N ARG A 57 -2.10 8.03 -4.68
CA ARG A 57 -0.68 8.32 -4.45
C ARG A 57 0.18 8.33 -5.72
N PHE A 58 -0.17 7.52 -6.72
CA PHE A 58 0.71 7.26 -7.89
C PHE A 58 0.11 7.62 -9.26
N THR A 59 -1.18 7.97 -9.35
CA THR A 59 -1.78 8.31 -10.66
C THR A 59 -1.48 9.76 -11.08
N ASP A 60 -1.17 10.65 -10.13
CA ASP A 60 -0.90 12.07 -10.39
C ASP A 60 0.56 12.37 -10.80
N GLU A 61 1.51 11.47 -10.53
CA GLU A 61 2.94 11.68 -10.83
C GLU A 61 3.30 11.58 -12.33
N ARG A 62 2.32 11.28 -13.22
CA ARG A 62 2.51 11.25 -14.68
C ARG A 62 2.13 12.55 -15.42
N SER A 63 1.63 13.57 -14.74
CA SER A 63 1.20 14.83 -15.38
C SER A 63 2.24 15.96 -15.41
N SER A 64 3.41 15.78 -14.79
CA SER A 64 4.45 16.84 -14.71
C SER A 64 5.65 16.65 -15.63
N VAL A 65 5.51 15.85 -16.70
CA VAL A 65 6.53 15.78 -17.77
C VAL A 65 5.84 15.97 -19.12
N ILE A 66 5.55 17.24 -19.44
CA ILE A 66 5.39 17.74 -20.81
C ILE A 66 6.22 19.01 -20.95
#